data_AF-A0A358ARA1-F1
#
_entry.id   AF-A0A358ARA1-F1
#
_cell.length_a   1.000
_cell.length_b   1.000
_cell.length_c   1.000
_cell.angle_alpha   90.00
_cell.angle_beta   90.00
_cell.angle_gamma   90.00
#
_symmetry.space_group_name_H-M   'P 1'
#
loop_
_entity.id
_entity.type
_entity.pdbx_description
1 polymer ?
#
loop_
_entity_poly.entity_id
_entity_poly.type
_entity_poly.pdbx_seq_one_letter_code
_entity_poly.pdbx_strand_id
1 'polypeptide(L)'
;MLVVSGCDYLPKAAAAFVEIAIESGFPVLFSSRAPLGVSDVTPAENDAPLQILTIPAEDITLTHCESKAYPAFHSPEKPDLAHGMGGTHPDFSGYYRYEFTVRLPIHKRPFLEINDVHETSEVFVAGQSAGLLTAPPYRFNLSGLTADGSAAIAIEVATTLERKAAAMGVDLRCLNFPSPLSPTGIVGCISIVLFWQRIWPENGRVCGYKHTAKLM
;
A
#
# COMPACT_ATOMS: atom_id res chain seq x y z
N MET A 1 -5.12 28.97 12.86
CA MET A 1 -5.73 28.14 11.80
C MET A 1 -5.50 28.83 10.46
N LEU A 2 -4.90 28.13 9.50
CA LEU A 2 -4.70 28.61 8.12
C LEU A 2 -5.91 28.18 7.30
N VAL A 3 -6.59 29.12 6.64
CA VAL A 3 -7.70 28.79 5.75
C VAL A 3 -7.22 28.97 4.32
N VAL A 4 -7.23 27.87 3.55
CA VAL A 4 -6.93 27.88 2.13
C VAL A 4 -8.25 27.97 1.37
N SER A 5 -8.44 29.09 0.68
CA SER A 5 -9.59 29.29 -0.20
C SER A 5 -9.56 28.25 -1.32
N GLY A 6 -10.73 27.75 -1.72
CA GLY A 6 -10.86 26.70 -2.72
C GLY A 6 -10.14 27.04 -4.01
N CYS A 7 -9.03 26.36 -4.27
CA CYS A 7 -8.21 26.53 -5.44
C CYS A 7 -7.87 25.16 -6.04
N ASP A 8 -7.76 25.13 -7.37
CA ASP A 8 -7.38 23.92 -8.08
C ASP A 8 -5.89 23.64 -7.96
N TYR A 9 -5.07 24.69 -7.87
CA TYR A 9 -3.62 24.57 -7.73
C TYR A 9 -3.10 25.60 -6.73
N LEU A 10 -2.10 25.21 -5.94
CA LEU A 10 -1.34 26.12 -5.10
C LEU A 10 0.00 26.47 -5.75
N PRO A 11 0.49 27.70 -5.61
CA PRO A 11 1.90 27.98 -5.87
C PRO A 11 2.79 27.07 -5.02
N LYS A 12 3.95 26.65 -5.54
CA LYS A 12 4.85 25.71 -4.85
C LYS A 12 5.24 26.21 -3.44
N ALA A 13 5.48 27.51 -3.31
CA ALA A 13 5.77 28.15 -2.04
C ALA A 13 4.59 28.08 -1.05
N ALA A 14 3.36 28.23 -1.54
CA ALA A 14 2.16 28.14 -0.70
C ALA A 14 1.91 26.69 -0.25
N ALA A 15 2.12 25.71 -1.13
CA ALA A 15 2.03 24.30 -0.79
C ALA A 15 3.07 23.89 0.27
N ALA A 16 4.32 24.33 0.12
CA ALA A 16 5.37 24.10 1.12
C ALA A 16 5.02 24.74 2.48
N PHE A 17 4.47 25.95 2.48
CA PHE A 17 4.02 26.60 3.71
C PHE A 17 2.89 25.84 4.41
N VAL A 18 1.94 25.30 3.63
CA VAL A 18 0.86 24.45 4.14
C VAL A 18 1.42 23.18 4.76
N GLU A 19 2.40 22.53 4.14
CA GLU A 19 3.09 21.36 4.71
C GLU A 19 3.73 21.68 6.05
N ILE A 20 4.54 22.75 6.12
CA ILE A 20 5.18 23.20 7.36
C ILE A 20 4.14 23.47 8.46
N ALA A 21 3.02 24.11 8.11
CA ALA A 21 1.94 24.38 9.04
C ALA A 21 1.35 23.08 9.60
N ILE A 22 1.06 22.09 8.76
CA ILE A 22 0.54 20.79 9.17
C ILE A 22 1.53 20.04 10.07
N GLU A 23 2.81 19.98 9.67
CA GLU A 23 3.87 19.32 10.44
C GLU A 23 4.10 19.96 11.80
N SER A 24 3.91 21.28 11.90
CA SER A 24 4.00 22.04 13.16
C SER A 24 2.74 21.89 14.03
N GLY A 25 1.76 21.08 13.63
CA GLY A 25 0.48 20.93 14.32
C GLY A 25 -0.43 22.16 14.21
N PHE A 26 -0.15 23.09 13.29
CA PHE A 26 -0.99 24.26 13.05
C PHE A 26 -2.22 23.84 12.23
N PRO A 27 -3.46 24.08 12.71
CA PRO A 27 -4.66 23.65 11.99
C PRO A 27 -4.74 24.31 10.61
N VAL A 28 -4.85 23.51 9.55
CA VAL A 28 -5.07 23.97 8.17
C VAL A 28 -6.43 23.47 7.68
N LEU A 29 -7.26 24.39 7.19
CA LEU A 29 -8.58 24.10 6.65
C LEU A 29 -8.64 24.48 5.17
N PHE A 30 -9.08 23.55 4.34
CA PHE A 30 -9.43 23.82 2.94
C PHE A 30 -10.92 24.07 2.84
N SER A 31 -11.30 25.27 2.38
CA SER A 31 -12.71 25.72 2.38
C SER A 31 -13.67 24.91 1.48
N SER A 32 -13.15 24.23 0.45
CA SER A 32 -13.94 23.40 -0.47
C SER A 32 -13.36 22.00 -0.64
N ARG A 33 -12.15 21.92 -1.20
CA ARG A 33 -11.38 20.70 -1.42
C ARG A 33 -9.88 20.99 -1.30
N ALA A 34 -9.08 19.94 -1.07
CA ALA A 34 -7.64 20.06 -1.23
C ALA A 34 -7.28 20.38 -2.70
N PRO A 35 -6.21 21.16 -2.94
CA PRO A 35 -5.71 21.46 -4.30
C PRO A 35 -5.33 20.19 -5.07
N LEU A 36 -5.50 20.23 -6.39
CA LEU A 36 -5.16 19.15 -7.33
C LEU A 36 -3.66 18.96 -7.52
N GLY A 37 -2.86 19.99 -7.23
CA GLY A 37 -1.43 20.00 -7.41
C GLY A 37 -0.85 21.39 -7.20
N VAL A 38 0.35 21.61 -7.73
CA VAL A 38 1.02 22.91 -7.71
C VAL A 38 1.00 23.59 -9.08
N SER A 39 0.81 24.92 -9.11
CA SER A 39 0.63 25.70 -10.36
C SER A 39 1.93 25.96 -11.11
N ASP A 40 3.05 25.95 -10.41
CA ASP A 40 4.33 26.48 -10.91
C ASP A 40 5.26 25.36 -11.43
N VAL A 41 4.69 24.20 -11.77
CA VAL A 41 5.40 23.02 -12.26
C VAL A 41 4.70 22.45 -13.48
N THR A 42 5.41 21.64 -14.25
CA THR A 42 4.84 20.94 -15.41
C THR A 42 3.83 19.88 -14.98
N PRO A 43 2.88 19.49 -15.86
CA PRO A 43 1.98 18.37 -15.58
C PRO A 43 2.72 17.08 -15.21
N ALA A 44 3.89 16.83 -15.83
CA ALA A 44 4.73 15.68 -15.52
C ALA A 44 5.28 15.73 -14.08
N GLU A 45 5.64 16.92 -13.57
CA GLU A 45 6.10 17.11 -12.19
C GLU A 45 4.95 17.01 -11.18
N ASN A 46 3.73 17.40 -11.54
CA ASN A 46 2.54 17.15 -10.72
C ASN A 46 2.20 15.66 -10.62
N ASP A 47 2.51 14.90 -11.67
CA ASP A 47 2.28 13.45 -11.76
C ASP A 47 3.43 12.60 -11.19
N ALA A 48 4.58 13.23 -10.91
CA ALA A 48 5.74 12.57 -10.31
C ALA A 48 5.48 12.24 -8.82
N PRO A 49 6.10 11.15 -8.31
CA PRO A 49 6.05 10.84 -6.89
C PRO A 49 6.73 11.95 -6.08
N LEU A 50 6.06 12.43 -5.05
CA LEU A 50 6.58 13.44 -4.13
C LEU A 50 7.60 12.86 -3.17
N GLN A 51 7.31 11.67 -2.67
CA GLN A 51 8.11 10.97 -1.70
C GLN A 51 7.89 9.48 -1.88
N ILE A 52 8.99 8.73 -1.82
CA ILE A 52 9.00 7.27 -1.81
C ILE A 52 9.56 6.86 -0.46
N LEU A 53 8.73 6.20 0.35
CA LEU A 53 9.11 5.64 1.63
C LEU A 53 9.27 4.14 1.48
N THR A 54 10.50 3.65 1.40
CA THR A 54 10.78 2.22 1.41
C THR A 54 10.62 1.69 2.82
N ILE A 55 9.83 0.64 3.00
CA ILE A 55 9.63 -0.03 4.29
C ILE A 55 10.76 -1.04 4.48
N PRO A 56 11.57 -0.91 5.54
CA PRO A 56 12.69 -1.79 5.75
C PRO A 56 12.22 -3.14 6.32
N ALA A 57 12.95 -4.23 6.03
CA ALA A 57 12.54 -5.58 6.41
C ALA A 57 12.44 -5.76 7.94
N GLU A 58 13.26 -5.02 8.70
CA GLU A 58 13.23 -5.01 10.16
C GLU A 58 11.94 -4.44 10.76
N ASP A 59 11.20 -3.61 10.04
CA ASP A 59 9.93 -3.04 10.51
C ASP A 59 8.72 -3.92 10.15
N ILE A 60 8.94 -4.95 9.34
CA ILE A 60 7.90 -5.87 8.90
C ILE A 60 7.90 -7.09 9.81
N THR A 61 6.70 -7.51 10.19
CA THR A 61 6.48 -8.81 10.83
C THR A 61 5.83 -9.73 9.82
N LEU A 62 6.47 -10.85 9.55
CA LEU A 62 5.93 -11.90 8.69
C LEU A 62 5.31 -12.99 9.55
N THR A 63 4.08 -13.39 9.21
CA THR A 63 3.45 -14.61 9.72
C THR A 63 2.97 -15.46 8.56
N HIS A 64 2.68 -16.73 8.80
CA HIS A 64 2.18 -17.61 7.75
C HIS A 64 1.15 -18.60 8.27
N CYS A 65 0.34 -19.15 7.36
CA CYS A 65 -0.54 -20.28 7.63
C CYS A 65 -0.76 -21.13 6.38
N GLU A 66 -1.07 -22.41 6.56
CA GLU A 66 -1.51 -23.26 5.44
C GLU A 66 -2.92 -22.86 4.98
N SER A 67 -3.27 -23.12 3.72
CA SER A 67 -4.60 -22.79 3.18
C SER A 67 -5.77 -23.37 4.00
N LYS A 68 -5.60 -24.56 4.60
CA LYS A 68 -6.62 -25.20 5.43
C LYS A 68 -6.83 -24.54 6.80
N ALA A 69 -5.83 -23.76 7.25
CA ALA A 69 -5.82 -23.10 8.54
C ALA A 69 -6.15 -21.60 8.43
N TYR A 70 -6.29 -21.07 7.22
CA TYR A 70 -6.65 -19.67 6.99
C TYR A 70 -7.97 -19.32 7.71
N PRO A 71 -8.05 -18.17 8.42
CA PRO A 71 -7.06 -17.08 8.52
C PRO A 71 -6.17 -17.15 9.78
N ALA A 72 -5.90 -18.33 10.34
CA ALA A 72 -5.12 -18.48 11.57
C ALA A 72 -3.60 -18.37 11.32
N PHE A 73 -3.09 -17.14 11.18
CA PHE A 73 -1.68 -16.84 11.03
C PHE A 73 -0.87 -17.04 12.33
N HIS A 74 0.34 -17.55 12.20
CA HIS A 74 1.22 -17.84 13.34
C HIS A 74 2.71 -17.69 12.96
N SER A 75 3.59 -18.01 13.90
CA SER A 75 5.07 -18.05 13.72
C SER A 75 5.65 -16.72 13.22
N PRO A 76 5.63 -15.65 14.04
CA PRO A 76 6.18 -14.37 13.64
C PRO A 76 7.69 -14.45 13.38
N GLU A 77 8.12 -13.95 12.22
CA GLU A 77 9.51 -13.91 11.78
C GLU A 77 9.79 -12.65 10.94
N LYS A 78 11.02 -12.52 10.44
CA LYS A 78 11.41 -11.45 9.53
C LYS A 78 11.39 -11.93 8.08
N PRO A 79 10.86 -11.13 7.14
CA PRO A 79 10.83 -11.52 5.75
C PRO A 79 12.24 -11.43 5.11
N ASP A 80 12.61 -12.42 4.30
CA ASP A 80 13.71 -12.28 3.34
C ASP A 80 13.16 -11.61 2.08
N LEU A 81 13.28 -10.29 1.99
CA LEU A 81 12.88 -9.53 0.80
C LEU A 81 13.91 -9.62 -0.34
N ALA A 82 15.14 -10.08 -0.09
CA ALA A 82 16.16 -10.17 -1.13
C ALA A 82 15.95 -11.39 -2.04
N HIS A 83 15.56 -12.53 -1.45
CA HIS A 83 15.37 -13.78 -2.18
C HIS A 83 13.93 -14.32 -2.10
N GLY A 84 13.06 -13.66 -1.33
CA GLY A 84 11.75 -14.17 -0.98
C GLY A 84 11.83 -15.29 0.07
N MET A 85 10.67 -15.83 0.43
CA MET A 85 10.56 -16.87 1.46
C MET A 85 10.87 -18.27 0.94
N GLY A 86 11.27 -18.38 -0.32
CA GLY A 86 11.45 -19.66 -0.98
C GLY A 86 12.56 -20.50 -0.37
N GLY A 87 13.67 -19.88 0.04
CA GLY A 87 14.79 -20.55 0.70
C GLY A 87 14.50 -20.91 2.16
N THR A 88 13.79 -20.04 2.89
CA THR A 88 13.38 -20.28 4.29
C THR A 88 12.34 -21.38 4.39
N HIS A 89 11.39 -21.42 3.46
CA HIS A 89 10.26 -22.34 3.44
C HIS A 89 10.12 -23.03 2.08
N PRO A 90 11.00 -24.00 1.77
CA PRO A 90 11.06 -24.63 0.44
C PRO A 90 9.76 -25.35 0.06
N ASP A 91 9.18 -26.10 1.00
CA ASP A 91 8.03 -26.97 0.73
C ASP A 91 6.68 -26.34 1.10
N PHE A 92 6.67 -25.06 1.50
CA PHE A 92 5.47 -24.40 2.00
C PHE A 92 4.50 -24.02 0.90
N SER A 93 3.21 -24.18 1.22
CA SER A 93 2.09 -23.67 0.42
C SER A 93 0.99 -23.16 1.35
N GLY A 94 0.47 -21.98 1.06
CA GLY A 94 -0.51 -21.30 1.90
C GLY A 94 -0.47 -19.79 1.72
N TYR A 95 -0.55 -19.08 2.84
CA TYR A 95 -0.58 -17.62 2.87
C TYR A 95 0.56 -17.08 3.74
N TYR A 96 1.29 -16.12 3.19
CA TYR A 96 2.19 -15.25 3.93
C TYR A 96 1.48 -13.95 4.25
N ARG A 97 1.63 -13.43 5.47
CA ARG A 97 1.07 -12.15 5.88
C ARG A 97 2.15 -11.25 6.43
N TYR A 98 2.40 -10.16 5.69
CA TYR A 98 3.39 -9.14 6.01
C TYR A 98 2.68 -7.95 6.66
N GLU A 99 3.01 -7.67 7.92
CA GLU A 99 2.35 -6.61 8.69
C GLU A 99 3.35 -5.54 9.13
N PHE A 100 2.96 -4.29 8.95
CA PHE A 100 3.72 -3.13 9.41
C PHE A 100 2.77 -1.95 9.62
N THR A 101 3.24 -0.95 10.38
CA THR A 101 2.50 0.29 10.60
C THR A 101 3.30 1.45 10.07
N VAL A 102 2.63 2.38 9.41
CA VAL A 102 3.25 3.56 8.82
C VAL A 102 2.42 4.80 9.10
N ARG A 103 3.08 5.95 9.22
CA ARG A 103 2.40 7.24 9.30
C ARG A 103 2.29 7.82 7.89
N LEU A 104 1.07 8.13 7.49
CA LEU A 104 0.77 8.67 6.17
C LEU A 104 0.18 10.07 6.29
N PRO A 105 0.69 11.05 5.54
CA PRO A 105 0.13 12.39 5.55
C PRO A 105 -1.29 12.39 4.97
N ILE A 106 -2.23 12.95 5.72
CA ILE A 106 -3.67 12.98 5.41
C ILE A 106 -3.98 13.71 4.10
N HIS A 107 -3.10 14.62 3.67
CA HIS A 107 -3.30 15.47 2.48
C HIS A 107 -2.57 14.97 1.22
N LYS A 108 -2.02 13.76 1.23
CA LYS A 108 -1.36 13.16 0.07
C LYS A 108 -2.15 11.94 -0.41
N ARG A 109 -1.85 11.48 -1.63
CA ARG A 109 -2.41 10.25 -2.17
C ARG A 109 -1.40 9.09 -2.01
N PRO A 110 -1.56 8.23 -1.00
CA PRO A 110 -0.67 7.10 -0.79
C PRO A 110 -1.00 5.94 -1.74
N PHE A 111 0.03 5.43 -2.40
CA PHE A 111 0.02 4.14 -3.05
C PHE A 111 1.03 3.21 -2.39
N LEU A 112 0.63 1.96 -2.16
CA LEU A 112 1.56 0.90 -1.86
C LEU A 112 2.03 0.29 -3.17
N GLU A 113 3.34 0.26 -3.39
CA GLU A 113 3.98 -0.41 -4.52
C GLU A 113 4.85 -1.55 -3.99
N ILE A 114 4.63 -2.73 -4.54
CA ILE A 114 5.41 -3.93 -4.25
C ILE A 114 6.18 -4.28 -5.51
N ASN A 115 7.48 -4.52 -5.38
CA ASN A 115 8.35 -4.79 -6.53
C ASN A 115 7.90 -6.05 -7.27
N ASP A 116 7.82 -7.17 -6.55
CA ASP A 116 7.41 -8.44 -7.12
C ASP A 116 6.71 -9.32 -6.08
N VAL A 117 5.70 -10.07 -6.53
CA VAL A 117 4.84 -10.92 -5.71
C VAL A 117 4.69 -12.27 -6.37
N HIS A 118 4.87 -13.32 -5.58
CA HIS A 118 4.79 -14.72 -5.98
C HIS A 118 3.77 -15.43 -5.06
N GLU A 119 2.48 -15.52 -5.42
CA GLU A 119 1.87 -15.29 -6.76
C GLU A 119 0.77 -14.21 -6.75
N THR A 120 -0.02 -14.12 -5.69
CA THR A 120 -1.15 -13.19 -5.61
C THR A 120 -1.07 -12.40 -4.32
N SER A 121 -1.29 -11.08 -4.39
CA SER A 121 -1.24 -10.17 -3.25
C SER A 121 -2.62 -9.55 -3.00
N GLU A 122 -3.10 -9.64 -1.77
CA GLU A 122 -4.18 -8.82 -1.24
C GLU A 122 -3.63 -7.86 -0.18
N VAL A 123 -4.08 -6.62 -0.20
CA VAL A 123 -3.62 -5.60 0.77
C VAL A 123 -4.80 -5.16 1.60
N PHE A 124 -4.60 -5.09 2.91
CA PHE A 124 -5.56 -4.61 3.89
C PHE A 124 -4.99 -3.41 4.62
N VAL A 125 -5.83 -2.39 4.85
CA VAL A 125 -5.50 -1.20 5.64
C VAL A 125 -6.52 -1.10 6.76
N ALA A 126 -6.05 -1.15 8.01
CA ALA A 126 -6.90 -1.18 9.20
C ALA A 126 -8.01 -2.26 9.12
N GLY A 127 -7.71 -3.39 8.49
CA GLY A 127 -8.64 -4.51 8.27
C GLY A 127 -9.56 -4.37 7.05
N GLN A 128 -9.58 -3.23 6.35
CA GLN A 128 -10.34 -3.05 5.12
C GLN A 128 -9.48 -3.39 3.89
N SER A 129 -9.99 -4.24 2.99
CA SER A 129 -9.27 -4.60 1.76
C SER A 129 -9.13 -3.38 0.83
N ALA A 130 -7.89 -3.14 0.38
CA ALA A 130 -7.49 -2.17 -0.62
C ALA A 130 -7.45 -2.78 -2.04
N GLY A 131 -7.74 -4.08 -2.17
CA GLY A 131 -7.79 -4.82 -3.42
C GLY A 131 -6.84 -6.01 -3.47
N LEU A 132 -7.04 -6.84 -4.49
CA LEU A 132 -6.29 -8.05 -4.82
C LEU A 132 -5.68 -7.92 -6.21
N LEU A 133 -4.39 -8.24 -6.36
CA LEU A 133 -3.70 -8.28 -7.65
C LEU A 133 -2.96 -9.61 -7.81
N THR A 134 -3.13 -10.23 -8.99
CA THR A 134 -2.49 -11.51 -9.38
C THR A 134 -1.38 -11.32 -10.42
N ALA A 135 -1.11 -10.08 -10.83
CA ALA A 135 -0.15 -9.74 -11.87
C ALA A 135 0.38 -8.32 -11.68
N PRO A 136 1.63 -8.03 -12.10
CA PRO A 136 2.20 -6.70 -12.05
C PRO A 136 1.46 -5.72 -13.00
N PRO A 137 1.51 -4.40 -12.71
CA PRO A 137 2.19 -3.77 -11.58
C PRO A 137 1.42 -3.90 -10.25
N TYR A 138 2.11 -4.33 -9.19
CA TYR A 138 1.52 -4.50 -7.85
C TYR A 138 1.39 -3.17 -7.11
N ARG A 139 0.40 -2.38 -7.52
CA ARG A 139 0.15 -1.03 -6.99
C ARG A 139 -1.25 -0.90 -6.41
N PHE A 140 -1.33 -0.58 -5.13
CA PHE A 140 -2.59 -0.48 -4.38
C PHE A 140 -2.84 0.95 -3.93
N ASN A 141 -4.05 1.45 -4.16
CA ASN A 141 -4.44 2.79 -3.71
C ASN A 141 -4.92 2.72 -2.26
N LEU A 142 -4.19 3.35 -1.34
CA LEU A 142 -4.54 3.36 0.09
C LEU A 142 -5.42 4.56 0.49
N SER A 143 -5.84 5.38 -0.48
CA SER A 143 -6.61 6.60 -0.21
C SER A 143 -7.97 6.29 0.41
N GLY A 144 -8.31 7.02 1.47
CA GLY A 144 -9.61 6.88 2.15
C GLY A 144 -9.69 5.67 3.08
N LEU A 145 -8.63 4.88 3.20
CA LEU A 145 -8.56 3.71 4.09
C LEU A 145 -7.78 3.97 5.38
N THR A 146 -7.20 5.16 5.52
CA THR A 146 -6.36 5.56 6.64
C THR A 146 -7.14 6.44 7.60
N ALA A 147 -7.30 6.03 8.86
CA ALA A 147 -7.79 6.88 9.93
C ALA A 147 -6.61 7.62 10.59
N ASP A 148 -6.75 8.93 10.80
CA ASP A 148 -5.87 9.73 11.69
C ASP A 148 -4.37 9.75 11.35
N GLY A 149 -4.01 9.53 10.09
CA GLY A 149 -2.64 9.61 9.61
C GLY A 149 -1.73 8.43 10.04
N SER A 150 -2.29 7.37 10.62
CA SER A 150 -1.61 6.10 10.83
C SER A 150 -2.33 4.98 10.09
N ALA A 151 -1.57 4.12 9.41
CA ALA A 151 -2.09 3.00 8.65
C ALA A 151 -1.42 1.72 9.11
N ALA A 152 -2.21 0.83 9.73
CA ALA A 152 -1.82 -0.56 9.92
C ALA A 152 -2.07 -1.31 8.61
N ILE A 153 -0.99 -1.74 7.96
CA ILE A 153 -1.03 -2.39 6.65
C ILE A 153 -0.74 -3.88 6.86
N ALA A 154 -1.57 -4.73 6.27
CA ALA A 154 -1.32 -6.16 6.15
C ALA A 154 -1.35 -6.54 4.67
N ILE A 155 -0.29 -7.19 4.19
CA ILE A 155 -0.19 -7.71 2.83
C ILE A 155 -0.26 -9.23 2.93
N GLU A 156 -1.29 -9.83 2.36
CA GLU A 156 -1.45 -11.27 2.28
C GLU A 156 -1.00 -11.76 0.91
N VAL A 157 0.00 -12.63 0.87
CA VAL A 157 0.48 -13.28 -0.35
C VAL A 157 0.10 -14.74 -0.35
N ALA A 158 -0.75 -15.12 -1.30
CA ALA A 158 -1.11 -16.50 -1.55
C ALA A 158 -0.08 -17.16 -2.46
N THR A 159 0.38 -18.36 -2.08
CA THR A 159 1.29 -19.18 -2.88
C THR A 159 0.55 -20.35 -3.56
N THR A 160 1.18 -20.96 -4.56
CA THR A 160 0.64 -22.14 -5.26
C THR A 160 0.85 -23.43 -4.46
N LEU A 161 0.08 -24.47 -4.78
CA LEU A 161 0.19 -25.80 -4.17
C LEU A 161 1.41 -26.60 -4.65
N GLU A 162 2.03 -26.16 -5.74
CA GLU A 162 3.08 -26.88 -6.48
C GLU A 162 4.17 -27.43 -5.56
N ARG A 163 4.76 -26.59 -4.71
CA ARG A 163 5.86 -26.97 -3.79
C ARG A 163 5.46 -28.08 -2.82
N LYS A 164 4.28 -27.96 -2.22
CA LYS A 164 3.76 -28.96 -1.28
C LYS A 164 3.48 -30.28 -2.00
N ALA A 165 2.91 -30.23 -3.20
CA ALA A 165 2.65 -31.42 -4.00
C ALA A 165 3.98 -32.08 -4.46
N ALA A 166 5.00 -31.29 -4.80
CA ALA A 166 6.32 -31.77 -5.17
C ALA A 166 6.99 -32.50 -4.00
N ALA A 167 6.94 -31.90 -2.80
CA ALA A 167 7.46 -32.51 -1.57
C ALA A 167 6.73 -33.81 -1.18
N MET A 168 5.45 -33.94 -1.57
CA MET A 168 4.68 -35.18 -1.41
C MET A 168 4.97 -36.24 -2.49
N GLY A 169 5.88 -35.95 -3.44
CA GLY A 169 6.24 -36.87 -4.53
C GLY A 169 5.21 -36.96 -5.64
N VAL A 170 4.29 -35.99 -5.75
CA VAL A 170 3.33 -35.93 -6.86
C VAL A 170 4.08 -35.61 -8.15
N ASP A 171 3.74 -36.31 -9.24
CA ASP A 171 4.28 -36.02 -10.55
C ASP A 171 3.68 -34.72 -11.10
N LEU A 172 4.44 -33.63 -11.02
CA LEU A 172 4.03 -32.30 -11.47
C LEU A 172 4.51 -31.97 -12.88
N ARG A 173 4.98 -32.95 -13.67
CA ARG A 173 5.45 -32.70 -15.05
C ARG A 173 4.39 -32.06 -15.97
N CYS A 174 3.11 -32.15 -15.60
CA CYS A 174 1.99 -31.50 -16.29
C CYS A 174 1.76 -30.05 -15.85
N LEU A 175 2.32 -29.62 -14.71
CA LEU A 175 2.13 -28.31 -14.08
C LEU A 175 3.38 -27.44 -14.22
N ASN A 176 4.57 -28.03 -14.13
CA ASN A 176 5.83 -27.31 -14.33
C ASN A 176 6.97 -28.26 -14.75
N PHE A 177 7.98 -27.75 -15.44
CA PHE A 177 9.23 -28.48 -15.65
C PHE A 177 10.09 -28.40 -14.38
N PRO A 178 10.93 -29.42 -14.07
CA PRO A 178 11.84 -29.31 -12.94
C PRO A 178 12.80 -28.14 -13.15
N SER A 179 12.57 -27.06 -12.42
CA SER A 179 13.35 -25.82 -12.46
C SER A 179 13.97 -25.54 -11.09
N PRO A 180 14.93 -24.60 -10.98
CA PRO A 180 15.30 -24.04 -9.69
C PRO A 180 14.05 -23.58 -8.94
N LEU A 181 14.09 -23.66 -7.62
CA LEU A 181 12.97 -23.32 -6.76
C LEU A 181 12.55 -21.86 -6.99
N SER A 182 11.43 -21.63 -7.68
CA SER A 182 10.88 -20.29 -7.95
C SER A 182 10.65 -19.54 -6.64
N PRO A 183 10.88 -18.23 -6.52
CA PRO A 183 10.65 -17.51 -5.28
C PRO A 183 9.20 -17.60 -4.78
N THR A 184 8.96 -17.30 -3.50
CA THR A 184 7.61 -17.24 -2.91
C THR A 184 7.48 -16.04 -2.01
N GLY A 185 6.27 -15.49 -1.89
CA GLY A 185 6.04 -14.30 -1.10
C GLY A 185 6.43 -13.05 -1.87
N ILE A 186 7.01 -12.07 -1.19
CA ILE A 186 7.45 -10.80 -1.78
C ILE A 186 8.96 -10.86 -2.05
N VAL A 187 9.38 -10.42 -3.24
CA VAL A 187 10.78 -10.20 -3.60
C VAL A 187 10.97 -8.74 -3.97
N GLY A 188 12.05 -8.14 -3.49
CA GLY A 188 12.37 -6.73 -3.69
C GLY A 188 11.75 -5.81 -2.64
N CYS A 189 11.57 -4.55 -3.01
CA CYS A 189 11.15 -3.52 -2.06
C CYS A 189 9.62 -3.40 -1.94
N ILE A 190 9.19 -3.04 -0.73
CA ILE A 190 7.84 -2.55 -0.44
C ILE A 190 7.97 -1.06 -0.19
N SER A 191 7.29 -0.26 -1.00
CA SER A 191 7.43 1.19 -0.97
C SER A 191 6.07 1.85 -0.91
N ILE A 192 5.99 2.93 -0.14
CA ILE A 192 4.84 3.82 -0.17
C ILE A 192 5.21 5.02 -1.00
N VAL A 193 4.48 5.18 -2.08
CA VAL A 193 4.67 6.27 -3.03
C VAL A 193 3.56 7.30 -2.78
N LEU A 194 3.98 8.48 -2.36
CA LEU A 194 3.09 9.60 -2.12
C LEU A 194 3.05 10.47 -3.37
N PHE A 195 1.84 10.76 -3.84
CA PHE A 195 1.61 11.72 -4.90
C PHE A 195 0.87 12.93 -4.36
N TRP A 196 0.92 14.05 -5.10
CA TRP A 196 -0.09 15.08 -4.95
C TRP A 196 -1.48 14.45 -5.10
N GLN A 197 -2.44 14.96 -4.37
CA GLN A 197 -3.80 14.43 -4.43
C GLN A 197 -4.42 14.77 -5.80
N ARG A 198 -4.24 13.87 -6.78
CA ARG A 198 -4.87 13.96 -8.10
C ARG A 198 -6.31 13.43 -7.98
N ILE A 199 -7.26 14.31 -7.69
CA ILE A 199 -8.65 13.90 -7.45
C ILE A 199 -9.41 13.75 -8.78
N TRP A 200 -9.43 12.58 -9.42
CA TRP A 200 -10.57 12.20 -10.26
C TRP A 200 -10.89 10.70 -10.20
N PRO A 201 -12.15 10.32 -9.96
CA PRO A 201 -12.80 9.21 -10.63
C PRO A 201 -13.32 9.64 -12.01
N GLU A 202 -13.37 8.73 -12.97
CA GLU A 202 -13.99 8.94 -14.30
C GLU A 202 -15.50 9.22 -14.24
N ASN A 203 -16.14 9.18 -13.06
CA ASN A 203 -17.58 9.37 -12.94
C ASN A 203 -17.91 10.39 -11.85
N GLY A 204 -18.50 11.50 -12.31
CA GLY A 204 -18.76 12.68 -11.50
C GLY A 204 -19.71 12.47 -10.33
N ARG A 205 -19.48 13.26 -9.29
CA ARG A 205 -20.51 13.94 -8.49
C ARG A 205 -19.84 15.06 -7.71
N VAL A 206 -20.08 16.29 -8.15
CA VAL A 206 -19.98 17.48 -7.29
C VAL A 206 -21.20 17.42 -6.37
N CYS A 207 -20.99 17.19 -5.08
CA CYS A 207 -22.01 17.36 -4.04
C CYS A 207 -21.31 18.11 -2.91
N GLY A 208 -21.56 19.39 -2.71
CA GLY A 208 -22.88 19.92 -2.37
C GLY A 208 -22.95 19.95 -0.85
N TYR A 209 -22.72 21.14 -0.27
CA TYR A 209 -22.94 21.45 1.14
C TYR A 209 -24.17 20.70 1.70
N LYS A 210 -23.97 19.83 2.69
CA LYS A 210 -24.97 19.56 3.73
C LYS A 210 -24.28 19.41 5.08
N HIS A 211 -24.63 20.34 5.95
CA HIS A 211 -24.38 20.38 7.39
C HIS A 211 -24.54 19.03 8.08
N THR A 212 -23.66 18.75 9.04
CA THR A 212 -24.06 18.55 10.44
C THR A 212 -22.83 18.61 11.35
N ALA A 213 -22.69 19.71 12.09
CA ALA A 213 -22.08 19.70 13.41
C ALA A 213 -22.90 20.64 14.29
N LYS A 214 -23.83 20.01 15.00
CA LYS A 214 -24.62 20.56 16.09
C LYS A 214 -23.78 20.38 17.35
N LEU A 215 -23.44 21.44 18.06
CA LEU A 215 -22.99 21.49 19.46
C LEU A 215 -22.99 22.99 19.83
N MET A 216 -23.99 23.45 20.59
CA MET A 216 -23.95 23.68 22.04
C MET A 216 -22.80 24.58 22.47
#